data_AF-A0A6M3K6D5-F1
#
_entry.id   AF-A0A6M3K6D5-F1
#
_cell.length_a   1.000
_cell.length_b   1.000
_cell.length_c   1.000
_cell.angle_alpha   90.00
_cell.angle_beta   90.00
_cell.angle_gamma   90.00
#
_symmetry.space_group_name_H-M   'P 1'
#
loop_
_entity.id
_entity.type
_entity.pdbx_description
1 polymer ?
#
loop_
_entity_poly.entity_id
_entity_poly.type
_entity_poly.pdbx_seq_one_letter_code
_entity_poly.pdbx_strand_id
1 'polypeptide(L)'
;MPSGGARAGSGRKSYNISEKEKQMLMKVARKRAKETGRSIADILMDAIYNPEDEKTKIVAIKLFYDVVTVRDSHKIVEAHQFDHRVLILPEIKRPKLEEIPQA
;
A
#
# COMPACT_ATOMS: atom_id res chain seq x y z
N MET A 1 23.83 -30.53 -18.14
CA MET A 1 23.34 -29.22 -18.57
C MET A 1 22.11 -28.88 -17.74
N PRO A 2 22.05 -27.76 -17.01
CA PRO A 2 20.84 -27.39 -16.28
C PRO A 2 19.81 -26.85 -17.27
N SER A 3 18.70 -27.54 -17.39
CA SER A 3 17.48 -27.09 -18.04
C SER A 3 16.95 -25.86 -17.31
N GLY A 4 17.09 -24.70 -17.94
CA GLY A 4 16.59 -23.42 -17.43
C GLY A 4 15.10 -23.50 -17.17
N GLY A 5 14.72 -23.49 -15.89
CA GLY A 5 13.32 -23.40 -15.47
C GLY A 5 12.73 -22.09 -15.96
N ALA A 6 11.79 -22.17 -16.92
CA ALA A 6 10.94 -21.05 -17.26
C ALA A 6 10.22 -20.60 -15.98
N ARG A 7 10.53 -19.38 -15.50
CA ARG A 7 9.90 -18.80 -14.32
C ARG A 7 8.40 -18.71 -14.56
N ALA A 8 7.60 -19.22 -13.62
CA ALA A 8 6.14 -19.09 -13.65
C ALA A 8 5.77 -17.60 -13.81
N GLY A 9 5.38 -17.20 -15.03
CA GLY A 9 5.07 -15.81 -15.35
C GLY A 9 5.65 -15.26 -16.66
N SER A 10 6.59 -15.94 -17.33
CA SER A 10 7.12 -15.48 -18.63
C SER A 10 6.08 -15.64 -19.75
N GLY A 11 5.15 -14.70 -19.85
CA GLY A 11 4.10 -14.70 -20.87
C GLY A 11 2.76 -14.08 -20.45
N ARG A 12 2.59 -13.67 -19.19
CA ARG A 12 1.37 -12.95 -18.78
C ARG A 12 1.39 -11.55 -19.38
N LYS A 13 0.48 -11.28 -20.32
CA LYS A 13 0.27 -9.96 -20.90
C LYS A 13 -0.04 -8.98 -19.76
N SER A 14 0.78 -7.94 -19.63
CA SER A 14 0.52 -6.87 -18.67
C SER A 14 -0.71 -6.08 -19.13
N TYR A 15 -1.81 -6.16 -18.39
CA TYR A 15 -2.96 -5.31 -18.62
C TYR A 15 -2.68 -3.91 -18.10
N ASN A 16 -2.46 -2.99 -19.03
CA ASN A 16 -2.44 -1.55 -18.74
C ASN A 16 -3.88 -1.08 -18.60
N ILE A 17 -4.28 -0.81 -17.37
CA ILE A 17 -5.61 -0.30 -17.03
C ILE A 17 -5.57 1.22 -17.15
N SER A 18 -6.54 1.79 -17.87
CA SER A 18 -6.65 3.23 -18.01
C SER A 18 -7.13 3.86 -16.71
N GLU A 19 -6.61 5.04 -16.37
CA GLU A 19 -7.03 5.77 -15.17
C GLU A 19 -8.52 6.14 -15.22
N LYS A 20 -9.07 6.35 -16.42
CA LYS A 20 -10.51 6.59 -16.62
C LYS A 20 -11.36 5.39 -16.18
N GLU A 21 -10.91 4.17 -16.46
CA GLU A 21 -11.64 2.94 -16.11
C GLU A 21 -11.68 2.75 -14.59
N LYS A 22 -10.56 3.00 -13.90
CA LYS A 22 -10.51 2.97 -12.43
C LYS A 22 -11.47 3.99 -11.82
N GLN A 23 -11.45 5.23 -12.30
CA GLN A 23 -12.32 6.29 -11.80
C GLN A 23 -13.80 5.98 -12.01
N MET A 24 -14.15 5.40 -13.17
CA MET A 24 -15.51 4.98 -13.46
C MET A 24 -15.97 3.89 -12.48
N LEU A 25 -15.16 2.84 -12.29
CA LEU A 25 -15.49 1.76 -11.37
C LEU A 25 -15.59 2.25 -9.91
N MET A 26 -14.69 3.14 -9.48
CA MET A 26 -14.77 3.77 -8.17
C MET A 26 -16.02 4.64 -7.99
N LYS A 27 -16.45 5.36 -9.03
CA LYS A 27 -17.68 6.16 -8.97
C LYS A 27 -18.91 5.26 -8.79
N VAL A 28 -18.97 4.14 -9.51
CA VAL A 28 -20.04 3.14 -9.37
C VAL A 28 -20.02 2.52 -7.97
N ALA A 29 -18.84 2.11 -7.49
CA ALA A 29 -18.70 1.52 -6.16
C ALA A 29 -19.13 2.51 -5.05
N ARG A 30 -18.75 3.78 -5.15
CA ARG A 30 -19.21 4.84 -4.22
C ARG A 30 -20.72 5.06 -4.27
N LYS A 31 -21.32 5.03 -5.46
CA LYS A 31 -22.77 5.18 -5.62
C LYS A 31 -23.51 4.01 -4.95
N ARG A 32 -23.10 2.77 -5.25
CA ARG A 32 -23.65 1.56 -4.62
C ARG A 32 -23.43 1.54 -3.11
N ALA A 33 -22.29 2.04 -2.61
CA ALA A 33 -22.02 2.12 -1.18
C ALA A 33 -23.03 3.03 -0.47
N LYS A 34 -23.37 4.17 -1.07
CA LYS A 34 -24.39 5.08 -0.54
C LYS A 34 -25.79 4.49 -0.57
N GLU A 35 -26.13 3.75 -1.62
CA GLU A 35 -27.46 3.14 -1.79
C GLU A 35 -27.68 1.94 -0.85
N THR A 36 -26.64 1.11 -0.67
CA THR A 36 -26.74 -0.16 0.08
C THR A 36 -26.27 -0.07 1.52
N GLY A 37 -25.56 1.01 1.89
CA GLY A 37 -24.91 1.14 3.19
C GLY A 37 -23.69 0.23 3.39
N ARG A 38 -23.29 -0.55 2.38
CA ARG A 38 -22.13 -1.44 2.44
C ARG A 38 -20.82 -0.68 2.23
N SER A 39 -19.72 -1.27 2.69
CA SER A 39 -18.41 -0.68 2.45
C SER A 39 -18.02 -0.78 0.98
N ILE A 40 -17.21 0.18 0.51
CA ILE A 40 -16.68 0.16 -0.86
C ILE A 40 -15.87 -1.13 -1.11
N ALA A 41 -15.17 -1.63 -0.09
CA ALA A 41 -14.40 -2.87 -0.18
C ALA A 41 -15.30 -4.08 -0.45
N ASP A 42 -16.45 -4.19 0.23
CA ASP A 42 -17.39 -5.30 0.01
C ASP A 42 -17.97 -5.26 -1.41
N ILE A 43 -18.29 -4.06 -1.91
CA ILE A 43 -18.82 -3.89 -3.27
C ILE A 43 -17.76 -4.23 -4.33
N LEU A 44 -16.50 -3.88 -4.07
CA LEU A 44 -15.40 -4.29 -4.95
C LEU A 44 -15.17 -5.80 -4.89
N MET A 45 -15.30 -6.43 -3.71
CA MET A 45 -15.24 -7.89 -3.58
C MET A 45 -16.34 -8.61 -4.36
N ASP A 46 -17.57 -8.09 -4.31
CA ASP A 46 -18.67 -8.62 -5.13
C ASP A 46 -18.33 -8.55 -6.64
N ALA A 47 -17.70 -7.46 -7.09
CA ALA A 47 -17.25 -7.30 -8.47
C ALA A 47 -16.06 -8.20 -8.86
N ILE A 48 -15.28 -8.70 -7.88
CA ILE A 48 -14.18 -9.64 -8.09
C ILE A 48 -14.71 -11.08 -8.21
N TYR A 49 -15.69 -11.45 -7.40
CA TYR A 49 -16.30 -12.78 -7.40
C TYR A 49 -17.30 -12.99 -8.53
N ASN A 50 -18.06 -11.95 -8.88
CA ASN A 50 -19.04 -11.97 -9.96
C ASN A 50 -18.70 -10.92 -11.04
N PRO A 51 -17.58 -11.07 -11.76
CA PRO A 51 -17.20 -10.12 -12.79
C PRO A 51 -18.08 -10.27 -14.03
N GLU A 52 -18.55 -9.15 -14.58
CA GLU A 52 -19.14 -9.11 -15.92
C GLU A 52 -18.08 -9.40 -17.00
N ASP A 53 -16.84 -8.92 -16.77
CA ASP A 53 -15.69 -9.07 -17.67
C ASP A 53 -14.38 -9.33 -16.91
N GLU A 54 -13.44 -10.03 -17.53
CA GLU A 54 -12.10 -10.28 -16.96
C GLU A 54 -11.34 -8.97 -16.69
N LYS A 55 -11.54 -7.95 -17.53
CA LYS A 55 -10.99 -6.61 -17.31
C LYS A 55 -11.50 -6.01 -16.01
N THR A 56 -12.81 -6.03 -15.80
CA THR A 56 -13.46 -5.50 -14.59
C THR A 56 -12.94 -6.19 -13.34
N LYS A 57 -12.73 -7.52 -13.41
CA LYS A 57 -12.09 -8.27 -12.32
C LYS A 57 -10.71 -7.71 -11.97
N ILE A 58 -9.83 -7.51 -12.96
CA ILE A 58 -8.46 -7.04 -12.72
C ILE A 58 -8.48 -5.60 -12.17
N VAL A 59 -9.35 -4.72 -12.68
CA VAL A 59 -9.50 -3.36 -12.17
C VAL A 59 -10.01 -3.36 -10.72
N ALA A 60 -11.03 -4.18 -10.42
CA ALA A 60 -11.60 -4.30 -9.09
C ALA A 60 -10.58 -4.84 -8.08
N ILE A 61 -9.78 -5.84 -8.46
CA ILE A 61 -8.69 -6.36 -7.62
C ILE A 61 -7.70 -5.24 -7.28
N LYS A 62 -7.23 -4.47 -8.27
CA LYS A 62 -6.29 -3.36 -8.02
C LYS A 62 -6.88 -2.32 -7.08
N LEU A 63 -8.11 -1.87 -7.34
CA LEU A 63 -8.78 -0.88 -6.51
C LEU A 63 -9.05 -1.40 -5.09
N PHE A 64 -9.36 -2.68 -4.93
CA PHE A 64 -9.55 -3.29 -3.63
C PHE A 64 -8.26 -3.21 -2.80
N TYR A 65 -7.12 -3.59 -3.39
CA TYR A 65 -5.83 -3.45 -2.72
C TYR A 65 -5.52 -1.99 -2.38
N ASP A 66 -5.76 -1.04 -3.29
CA ASP A 66 -5.55 0.38 -3.01
C ASP A 66 -6.41 0.85 -1.83
N VAL A 67 -7.69 0.48 -1.77
CA VAL A 67 -8.62 0.87 -0.71
C VAL A 67 -8.26 0.25 0.64
N VAL A 68 -7.85 -1.02 0.66
CA VAL A 68 -7.45 -1.73 1.88
C VAL A 68 -6.11 -1.22 2.40
N THR A 69 -5.11 -1.10 1.52
CA THR A 69 -3.76 -0.65 1.91
C THR A 69 -3.73 0.81 2.35
N VAL A 70 -4.52 1.70 1.72
CA VAL A 70 -4.64 3.10 2.16
C VAL A 70 -5.31 3.21 3.54
N ARG A 71 -6.23 2.31 3.89
CA ARG A 71 -6.80 2.27 5.25
C ARG A 71 -5.77 1.92 6.31
N ASP A 72 -4.81 1.05 5.99
CA ASP A 72 -3.75 0.69 6.94
C ASP A 72 -2.70 1.79 7.05
N SER A 73 -2.37 2.49 5.97
CA SER A 73 -1.41 3.60 6.03
C SER A 73 -1.92 4.78 6.86
N HIS A 74 -3.21 5.13 6.80
CA HIS A 74 -3.79 6.15 7.68
C HIS A 74 -3.71 5.78 9.17
N LYS A 75 -3.96 4.51 9.53
CA LYS A 75 -3.80 4.03 10.91
C LYS A 75 -2.35 4.09 11.39
N ILE A 76 -1.40 3.79 10.51
CA ILE A 76 0.04 3.83 10.84
C ILE A 76 0.54 5.28 10.99
N VAL A 77 0.04 6.21 10.18
CA VAL A 77 0.41 7.64 10.29
C VAL A 77 -0.20 8.27 11.53
N GLU A 78 -1.43 7.93 11.91
CA GLU A 78 -2.04 8.37 13.18
C GLU A 78 -1.28 7.81 14.39
N ALA A 79 -0.82 6.55 14.32
CA ALA A 79 0.01 5.96 15.37
C ALA A 79 1.40 6.61 15.51
N HIS A 80 1.85 7.44 14.55
CA HIS A 80 3.12 8.16 14.62
C HIS A 80 2.98 9.65 14.97
N GLN A 81 1.77 10.15 15.28
CA GLN A 81 1.58 11.46 15.92
C GLN A 81 1.85 11.42 17.43
N PHE A 82 2.81 10.59 17.88
CA PHE A 82 3.37 10.73 19.22
C PHE A 82 4.28 11.96 19.22
N ASP A 83 3.68 13.06 19.68
CA ASP A 83 4.22 14.02 20.62
C ASP A 83 5.75 14.16 20.50
N HIS A 84 6.19 15.20 19.78
CA HIS A 84 7.60 15.62 19.71
C HIS A 84 8.11 16.02 21.11
N ARG A 85 8.24 15.05 22.02
CA ARG A 85 9.03 15.18 23.23
C ARG A 85 10.48 15.14 22.76
N VAL A 86 11.01 16.33 22.55
CA VAL A 86 12.44 16.58 22.37
C VAL A 86 13.16 15.84 23.50
N LEU A 87 13.75 14.69 23.17
CA LEU A 87 14.65 13.96 24.06
C LEU A 87 15.92 14.80 24.15
N ILE A 88 16.01 15.66 25.17
CA ILE A 88 17.24 16.35 25.53
C ILE A 88 18.19 15.27 26.06
N LEU A 89 19.10 14.81 25.22
CA LEU A 89 20.20 13.96 25.64
C LEU A 89 21.12 14.78 26.55
N PRO A 90 21.41 14.33 27.79
CA PRO A 90 22.35 15.04 28.65
C PRO A 90 23.73 15.03 27.99
N GLU A 91 24.38 16.20 27.93
CA GLU A 91 25.73 16.35 27.38
C GLU A 91 26.70 15.44 28.14
N ILE A 92 27.15 14.37 27.47
CA ILE A 92 28.21 13.51 27.98
C ILE A 92 29.50 14.35 27.94
N LYS A 93 29.96 14.79 29.11
CA LYS A 93 31.30 15.38 29.29
C LYS A 93 32.34 14.34 28.87
N ARG A 94 32.89 14.49 27.67
CA ARG A 94 34.03 13.66 27.22
C ARG A 94 35.20 13.91 28.18
N PRO A 95 35.82 12.87 28.77
CA PRO A 95 37.04 13.05 29.53
C PRO A 95 38.13 13.59 28.58
N LYS A 96 38.85 14.62 29.04
CA LYS A 96 39.99 15.21 28.31
C LYS A 96 41.01 14.10 28.05
N LEU A 97 41.42 13.93 26.80
CA LEU A 97 42.54 13.07 26.44
C LEU A 97 43.78 13.60 27.17
N GLU A 98 44.35 12.80 28.07
CA GLU A 98 45.68 13.03 28.62
C GLU A 98 46.70 12.88 27.50
N GLU A 99 47.55 13.89 27.34
CA GLU A 99 48.63 13.94 26.36
C GLU A 99 49.66 12.84 26.70
N ILE A 100 49.82 11.87 25.80
CA ILE A 100 50.88 10.87 25.90
C ILE A 100 52.21 11.59 25.61
N PRO A 101 53.22 11.51 26.49
CA PRO A 101 54.50 12.19 26.27
C PRO A 101 55.20 11.55 25.07
N GLN A 102 55.55 12.36 24.08
CA GLN A 102 56.38 11.93 22.97
C GLN A 102 57.81 11.70 23.47
N ALA A 103 58.32 10.50 23.19
CA ALA A 103 59.71 10.10 23.42
C ALA A 103 60.65 10.69 22.35
#